data_AF-A0A0G3BSC0-F1
#
_entry.id   AF-A0A0G3BSC0-F1
#
_cell.length_a   1.000
_cell.length_b   1.000
_cell.length_c   1.000
_cell.angle_alpha   90.00
_cell.angle_beta   90.00
_cell.angle_gamma   90.00
#
_symmetry.space_group_name_H-M   'P 1'
#
loop_
_entity.id
_entity.type
_entity.pdbx_description
1 polymer ?
#
loop_
_entity_poly.entity_id
_entity_poly.type
_entity_poly.pdbx_seq_one_letter_code
_entity_poly.pdbx_strand_id
1 'polypeptide(L)'
;MSLPPEAGDINSPVFELNEEWLRGAEPTLQKAAMWRWFATRYEDPELTTPHDTEGNYLYTEGGPYMADEVLHQHFDTLVPTEVVDELVEHVKSEVGNEWAPKQMDKMSS
;
A
#
# COMPACT_ATOMS: atom_id res chain seq x y z
N MET A 1 6.76 2.48 -14.21
CA MET A 1 6.06 1.40 -14.95
C MET A 1 4.58 1.67 -14.85
N SER A 2 3.80 1.51 -15.93
CA SER A 2 2.34 1.75 -15.92
C SER A 2 1.61 0.42 -15.88
N LEU A 3 0.59 0.31 -15.02
CA LEU A 3 -0.28 -0.88 -14.96
C LEU A 3 -1.23 -0.91 -16.17
N PRO A 4 -1.51 -2.09 -16.73
CA PRO A 4 -2.48 -2.22 -17.80
C PRO A 4 -3.92 -2.07 -17.24
N PRO A 5 -4.92 -1.68 -18.06
CA PRO A 5 -6.30 -1.49 -17.60
C PRO A 5 -6.94 -2.74 -16.99
N GLU A 6 -6.50 -3.93 -17.37
CA GLU A 6 -6.98 -5.20 -16.84
C GLU A 6 -6.63 -5.40 -15.35
N ALA A 7 -5.62 -4.67 -14.86
CA ALA A 7 -5.16 -4.74 -13.48
C ALA A 7 -6.16 -4.19 -12.45
N GLY A 8 -7.11 -3.36 -12.89
CA GLY A 8 -8.08 -2.70 -12.01
C GLY A 8 -8.45 -1.31 -12.52
N ASP A 9 -9.30 -0.60 -11.76
CA ASP A 9 -9.66 0.78 -12.11
C ASP A 9 -8.52 1.75 -11.79
N ILE A 10 -7.60 1.91 -12.75
CA ILE A 10 -6.44 2.79 -12.64
C ILE A 10 -6.79 4.28 -12.48
N ASN A 11 -8.04 4.67 -12.80
CA ASN A 11 -8.51 6.06 -12.72
C ASN A 11 -9.19 6.38 -11.40
N SER A 12 -9.53 5.36 -10.60
CA SER A 12 -10.10 5.56 -9.27
C SER A 12 -9.05 6.13 -8.30
N PRO A 13 -9.43 7.07 -7.41
CA PRO A 13 -8.53 7.55 -6.35
C PRO A 13 -8.12 6.42 -5.39
N VAL A 14 -8.97 5.40 -5.27
CA VAL A 14 -8.68 4.14 -4.59
C VAL A 14 -8.52 3.07 -5.65
N PHE A 15 -7.29 2.58 -5.82
CA PHE A 15 -7.06 1.54 -6.80
C PHE A 15 -7.69 0.23 -6.31
N GLU A 16 -8.79 -0.16 -6.94
CA GLU A 16 -9.41 -1.47 -6.74
C GLU A 16 -8.77 -2.46 -7.70
N LEU A 17 -8.10 -3.45 -7.11
CA LEU A 17 -7.26 -4.40 -7.82
C LEU A 17 -8.09 -5.57 -8.34
N ASN A 18 -7.84 -5.98 -9.58
CA ASN A 18 -8.39 -7.21 -10.13
C ASN A 18 -7.55 -8.42 -9.68
N GLU A 19 -8.06 -9.17 -8.70
CA GLU A 19 -7.35 -10.33 -8.13
C GLU A 19 -7.13 -11.45 -9.15
N GLU A 20 -8.09 -11.69 -10.06
CA GLU A 20 -7.95 -12.73 -11.07
C GLU A 20 -6.81 -12.41 -12.04
N TRP A 21 -6.72 -11.16 -12.47
CA TRP A 21 -5.60 -10.68 -13.26
C TRP A 21 -4.28 -10.76 -12.47
N LEU A 22 -4.27 -10.35 -11.20
CA LEU A 22 -3.06 -10.33 -10.36
C LEU A 22 -2.43 -11.72 -10.24
N ARG A 23 -3.25 -12.76 -10.05
CA ARG A 23 -2.80 -14.16 -9.94
C ARG A 23 -2.01 -14.63 -11.16
N GLY A 24 -2.34 -14.14 -12.34
CA GLY A 24 -1.70 -14.52 -13.61
C GLY A 24 -0.65 -13.54 -14.12
N ALA A 25 -0.47 -12.40 -13.46
CA ALA A 25 0.48 -11.37 -13.88
C ALA A 25 1.94 -11.75 -13.56
N GLU A 26 2.88 -11.21 -14.34
CA GLU A 26 4.32 -11.36 -14.07
C GLU A 26 4.70 -10.70 -12.73
N PRO A 27 5.71 -11.21 -11.99
CA PRO A 27 6.05 -10.72 -10.65
C PRO A 27 6.28 -9.21 -10.55
N THR A 28 6.91 -8.60 -11.56
CA THR A 28 7.11 -7.14 -11.60
C THR A 28 5.78 -6.37 -11.67
N LEU A 29 4.79 -6.90 -12.41
CA LEU A 29 3.46 -6.30 -12.50
C LEU A 29 2.65 -6.55 -11.22
N GLN A 30 2.81 -7.72 -10.61
CA GLN A 30 2.22 -8.02 -9.30
C GLN A 30 2.66 -7.00 -8.25
N LYS A 31 3.99 -6.79 -8.11
CA LYS A 31 4.54 -5.80 -7.18
C LYS A 31 4.06 -4.38 -7.48
N ALA A 32 4.02 -3.99 -8.75
CA ALA A 32 3.51 -2.68 -9.13
C ALA A 32 2.02 -2.48 -8.76
N ALA A 33 1.20 -3.52 -8.91
CA ALA A 33 -0.22 -3.47 -8.59
C ALA A 33 -0.48 -3.46 -7.07
N MET A 34 0.24 -4.31 -6.32
CA MET A 34 0.21 -4.33 -4.86
C MET A 34 0.66 -3.00 -4.27
N TRP A 35 1.77 -2.44 -4.77
CA TRP A 35 2.25 -1.11 -4.37
C TRP A 35 1.20 -0.04 -4.67
N ARG A 36 0.62 -0.03 -5.88
CA ARG A 36 -0.41 0.94 -6.26
C ARG A 36 -1.60 0.85 -5.31
N TRP A 37 -2.08 -0.36 -5.02
CA TRP A 37 -3.18 -0.60 -4.09
C TRP A 37 -2.87 -0.05 -2.70
N PHE A 38 -1.67 -0.35 -2.18
CA PHE A 38 -1.22 0.10 -0.86
C PHE A 38 -1.06 1.62 -0.80
N ALA A 39 -0.39 2.23 -1.78
CA ALA A 39 -0.14 3.66 -1.86
C ALA A 39 -1.39 4.51 -2.13
N THR A 40 -2.52 3.91 -2.52
CA THR A 40 -3.82 4.63 -2.54
C THR A 40 -4.53 4.64 -1.19
N ARG A 41 -4.12 3.78 -0.24
CA ARG A 41 -4.77 3.59 1.06
C ARG A 41 -3.93 4.06 2.24
N TYR A 42 -2.60 4.11 2.06
CA TYR A 42 -1.66 4.49 3.10
C TYR A 42 -0.65 5.51 2.57
N GLU A 43 -0.08 6.30 3.48
CA GLU A 43 0.95 7.29 3.20
C GLU A 43 2.04 7.31 4.26
N ASP A 44 3.18 7.89 3.86
CA ASP A 44 4.33 8.13 4.72
C ASP A 44 3.90 9.00 5.92
N PRO A 45 4.07 8.52 7.17
CA PRO A 45 3.71 9.29 8.35
C PRO A 45 4.40 10.65 8.44
N GLU A 46 5.62 10.83 7.89
CA GLU A 46 6.30 12.14 7.85
C GLU A 46 5.46 13.22 7.15
N LEU A 47 4.56 12.83 6.23
CA LEU A 47 3.79 13.77 5.41
C LEU A 47 2.56 14.32 6.14
N THR A 48 1.91 13.52 6.98
CA THR A 48 0.59 13.84 7.53
C THR A 48 0.46 13.62 9.03
N THR A 49 1.37 12.88 9.65
CA THR A 49 1.27 12.51 11.07
C THR A 49 2.08 13.47 11.93
N PRO A 50 1.45 14.19 12.88
CA PRO A 50 2.17 15.02 13.83
C PRO A 50 3.16 14.19 14.64
N HIS A 51 4.25 14.81 15.10
CA HIS A 51 5.24 14.16 15.93
C HIS A 51 5.44 14.92 17.25
N ASP A 52 5.82 14.21 18.31
CA ASP A 52 6.16 14.81 19.59
C ASP A 52 7.55 15.48 19.57
N THR A 53 7.97 16.02 20.70
CA THR A 53 9.28 16.67 20.85
C THR A 53 10.46 15.70 20.75
N GLU A 54 10.23 14.40 20.87
CA GLU A 54 11.23 13.34 20.72
C GLU A 54 11.27 12.79 19.28
N GLY A 55 10.33 13.20 18.42
CA GLY A 55 10.22 12.78 17.03
C GLY A 55 9.35 11.54 16.83
N ASN A 56 8.60 11.10 17.84
CA ASN A 56 7.68 9.96 17.69
C ASN A 56 6.37 10.41 17.02
N TYR A 57 5.89 9.64 16.05
CA TYR A 57 4.61 9.89 15.40
C TYR A 57 3.42 9.71 16.34
N LEU A 58 2.45 10.62 16.21
CA LEU A 58 1.20 10.63 16.95
C LEU A 58 0.05 10.24 16.01
N TYR A 59 -0.18 8.94 15.86
CA TYR A 59 -1.24 8.37 15.00
C TYR A 59 -2.67 8.62 15.54
N THR A 60 -3.15 9.86 15.46
CA THR A 60 -4.48 10.25 15.98
C THR A 60 -5.65 9.81 15.10
N GLU A 61 -5.39 9.43 13.85
CA GLU A 61 -6.40 9.10 12.84
C GLU A 61 -6.39 7.61 12.45
N GLY A 62 -5.74 6.77 13.27
CA GLY A 62 -5.54 5.35 13.03
C GLY A 62 -4.09 5.01 12.65
N GLY A 63 -3.70 3.76 12.88
CA GLY A 63 -2.33 3.27 12.71
C GLY A 63 -1.52 3.15 14.01
N PRO A 64 -0.20 2.90 13.93
CA PRO A 64 0.53 2.63 12.69
C PRO A 64 0.01 1.36 12.01
N TYR A 65 -0.12 1.40 10.70
CA TYR A 65 -0.33 0.20 9.90
C TYR A 65 1.03 -0.35 9.50
N MET A 66 1.28 -1.61 9.82
CA MET A 66 2.54 -2.26 9.45
C MET A 66 2.47 -2.72 7.99
N ALA A 67 3.37 -2.21 7.15
CA ALA A 67 3.35 -2.49 5.71
C ALA A 67 3.46 -3.98 5.41
N ASP A 68 4.32 -4.70 6.13
CA ASP A 68 4.44 -6.15 6.02
C ASP A 68 3.15 -6.88 6.38
N GLU A 69 2.56 -6.59 7.54
CA GLU A 69 1.32 -7.24 7.96
C GLU A 69 0.19 -6.99 6.97
N VAL A 70 0.01 -5.74 6.53
CA VAL A 70 -1.06 -5.37 5.59
C VAL A 70 -0.86 -6.05 4.23
N LEU A 71 0.36 -6.03 3.68
CA LEU A 71 0.64 -6.61 2.38
C LEU A 71 0.52 -8.14 2.41
N HIS A 72 1.09 -8.81 3.42
CA HIS A 72 0.97 -10.27 3.57
C HIS A 72 -0.47 -10.71 3.78
N GLN A 73 -1.20 -10.06 4.70
CA GLN A 73 -2.59 -10.41 5.00
C GLN A 73 -3.47 -10.34 3.75
N HIS A 74 -3.22 -9.37 2.86
CA HIS A 74 -4.06 -9.19 1.67
C HIS A 74 -3.61 -10.05 0.48
N PHE A 75 -2.29 -10.21 0.28
CA PHE A 75 -1.77 -10.73 -0.99
C PHE A 75 -1.17 -12.14 -0.94
N ASP A 76 -0.87 -12.71 0.23
CA ASP A 76 -0.27 -14.06 0.32
C ASP A 76 -1.15 -15.17 -0.27
N THR A 77 -2.46 -14.94 -0.33
CA THR A 77 -3.39 -15.90 -0.96
C THR A 77 -3.56 -15.69 -2.47
N LEU A 78 -3.01 -14.60 -3.00
CA LEU A 78 -3.17 -14.15 -4.38
C LEU A 78 -1.90 -14.36 -5.22
N VAL A 79 -0.73 -14.09 -4.64
CA VAL A 79 0.58 -14.15 -5.31
C VAL A 79 1.57 -14.95 -4.47
N PRO A 80 2.68 -15.45 -5.05
CA PRO A 80 3.71 -16.15 -4.27
C PRO A 80 4.27 -15.26 -3.16
N THR A 81 4.48 -15.83 -1.97
CA THR A 81 4.96 -15.09 -0.79
C THR A 81 6.27 -14.36 -1.07
N GLU A 82 7.20 -14.96 -1.82
CA GLU A 82 8.47 -14.28 -2.18
C GLU A 82 8.27 -12.95 -2.94
N VAL A 83 7.18 -12.83 -3.72
CA VAL A 83 6.86 -11.60 -4.45
C VAL A 83 6.35 -10.51 -3.49
N VAL A 84 5.62 -10.92 -2.45
CA VAL A 84 5.17 -10.03 -1.38
C VAL A 84 6.36 -9.60 -0.52
N ASP A 85 7.21 -10.53 -0.11
CA ASP A 85 8.43 -10.28 0.67
C ASP A 85 9.32 -9.24 -0.03
N GLU A 86 9.60 -9.42 -1.33
CA GLU A 86 10.41 -8.48 -2.11
C GLU A 86 9.80 -7.06 -2.15
N LEU A 87 8.47 -6.95 -2.22
CA LEU A 87 7.81 -5.64 -2.16
C LEU A 87 7.93 -5.05 -0.75
N VAL A 88 7.68 -5.84 0.29
CA VAL A 88 7.77 -5.43 1.69
C VAL A 88 9.17 -4.92 2.01
N GLU A 89 10.22 -5.63 1.59
CA GLU A 89 11.61 -5.20 1.77
C GLU A 89 11.87 -3.84 1.11
N HIS A 90 11.37 -3.65 -0.12
CA HIS A 90 11.50 -2.38 -0.82
C HIS A 90 10.77 -1.23 -0.11
N VAL A 91 9.53 -1.45 0.33
CA VAL A 91 8.74 -0.45 1.06
C VAL A 91 9.42 -0.08 2.38
N LYS A 92 9.92 -1.07 3.12
CA LYS A 92 10.66 -0.87 4.37
C LYS A 92 11.98 -0.12 4.15
N SER A 93 12.67 -0.35 3.03
CA SER A 93 13.93 0.34 2.75
C SER A 93 13.77 1.81 2.37
N GLU A 94 12.66 2.16 1.71
CA GLU A 94 12.44 3.52 1.21
C GLU A 94 11.81 4.45 2.26
N VAL A 95 10.83 3.95 3.03
CA VAL A 95 10.06 4.76 4.01
C VAL A 95 10.12 4.16 5.41
N GLY A 96 10.00 2.84 5.51
CA GLY A 96 9.89 2.14 6.79
C GLY A 96 8.65 1.25 6.84
N ASN A 97 8.45 0.62 8.00
CA ASN A 97 7.34 -0.32 8.16
C ASN A 97 6.06 0.31 8.69
N GLU A 98 6.14 1.48 9.34
CA GLU A 98 4.98 2.15 9.92
C GLU A 98 4.35 3.13 8.92
N TRP A 99 3.05 2.99 8.69
CA TRP A 99 2.32 3.82 7.71
C TRP A 99 1.05 4.40 8.32
N ALA A 100 0.72 5.62 7.88
CA ALA A 100 -0.52 6.29 8.23
C ALA A 100 -1.62 5.96 7.20
N PRO A 101 -2.90 5.90 7.60
CA PRO A 101 -4.00 5.77 6.64
C PRO A 101 -4.11 7.06 5.82
N LYS A 102 -4.30 6.94 4.50
CA LYS A 102 -4.65 8.09 3.68
C LYS A 102 -6.04 8.58 4.02
N GLN A 103 -6.14 9.87 4.33
CA GLN A 103 -7.42 10.55 4.37
C GLN A 103 -7.96 10.67 2.95
N MET A 104 -8.75 9.69 2.52
CA MET A 104 -9.66 9.92 1.40
C MET A 104 -10.66 10.95 1.88
N ASP A 105 -10.51 12.18 1.36
CA ASP A 105 -11.39 13.29 1.67
C ASP A 105 -12.84 12.82 1.82
N LYS A 106 -13.47 13.27 2.90
CA LYS A 106 -14.93 13.32 3.05
C LYS A 106 -15.55 14.27 1.99
N MET A 107 -15.18 14.15 0.72
CA MET A 107 -15.86 14.76 -0.42
C MET A 107 -17.09 13.91 -0.76
N SER A 108 -17.96 13.84 0.23
CA SER A 108 -19.37 13.50 0.14
C SER A 108 -20.04 14.30 1.25
N SER A 109 -20.15 15.61 1.02
CA SER A 109 -21.11 16.50 1.68
C SER A 109 -21.71 17.41 0.62
#